data_AF-A0A6I9ZYX0-F1
#
_entry.id   AF-A0A6I9ZYX0-F1
#
_cell.length_a   1.000
_cell.length_b   1.000
_cell.length_c   1.000
_cell.angle_alpha   90.00
_cell.angle_beta   90.00
_cell.angle_gamma   90.00
#
_symmetry.space_group_name_H-M   'P 1'
#
loop_
_entity.id
_entity.type
_entity.pdbx_description
1 polymer ?
#
loop_
_entity_poly.entity_id
_entity_poly.type
_entity_poly.pdbx_seq_one_letter_code
_entity_poly.pdbx_strand_id
1 'polypeptide(L)'
;MITEFLSLLCLGLSLGFEDEKKNETLTKPYLSALPSPVVEQGHNVTLRCLGHRHNVTFMLGKLQDSGYRQEQRSAGYEAEFLLTHLEPKDAGTYFCAYKTMDSQEWSEESEHLQLEVTDDRNKRRAPPGGKVTRSIIAATCSCLSILLLFLSVFLINRCTQHDLSHEESTERTSHSKLPQQEALGE
;
A
#
# COMPACT_ATOMS: atom_id res chain seq x y z
N MET A 1 68.52 -44.46 -28.08
CA MET A 1 68.43 -44.51 -26.60
C MET A 1 67.81 -43.22 -26.06
N ILE A 2 68.50 -42.07 -26.05
CA ILE A 2 67.92 -40.78 -25.60
C ILE A 2 66.67 -40.41 -26.41
N THR A 3 66.68 -40.67 -27.72
CA THR A 3 65.54 -40.56 -28.65
C THR A 3 64.31 -41.36 -28.21
N GLU A 4 64.50 -42.59 -27.71
CA GLU A 4 63.41 -43.47 -27.28
C GLU A 4 62.80 -42.99 -25.97
N PHE A 5 63.62 -42.47 -25.06
CA PHE A 5 63.11 -41.83 -23.84
C PHE A 5 62.33 -40.56 -24.15
N LEU A 6 62.78 -39.75 -25.12
CA LEU A 6 62.05 -38.56 -25.55
C LEU A 6 60.74 -38.91 -26.26
N SER A 7 60.72 -39.92 -27.15
CA SER A 7 59.48 -40.34 -27.82
C SER A 7 58.47 -40.94 -26.84
N LEU A 8 58.92 -41.78 -25.89
CA LEU A 8 58.06 -42.29 -24.81
C LEU A 8 57.56 -41.17 -23.88
N LEU A 9 58.38 -40.17 -23.57
CA LEU A 9 57.95 -39.02 -22.76
C LEU A 9 56.92 -38.17 -23.53
N CYS A 10 57.12 -37.94 -24.83
CA CYS A 10 56.14 -37.24 -25.67
C CYS A 10 54.82 -38.02 -25.77
N LEU A 11 54.85 -39.35 -25.93
CA LEU A 11 53.64 -40.18 -25.94
C LEU A 11 52.92 -40.18 -24.57
N GLY A 12 53.68 -40.23 -23.47
CA GLY A 12 53.13 -40.09 -22.12
C GLY A 12 52.47 -38.73 -21.88
N LEU A 13 53.09 -37.64 -22.35
CA LEU A 13 52.53 -36.28 -22.29
C LEU A 13 51.31 -36.11 -23.20
N SER A 14 51.27 -36.78 -24.37
CA SER A 14 50.09 -36.79 -25.25
C SER A 14 48.88 -37.55 -24.69
N LEU A 15 49.09 -38.48 -23.74
CA LEU A 15 48.03 -39.22 -23.05
C LEU A 15 47.61 -38.55 -21.73
N GLY A 16 48.27 -37.47 -21.31
CA GLY A 16 47.98 -36.75 -20.07
C GLY A 16 46.89 -35.67 -20.18
N PHE A 17 46.25 -35.52 -21.33
CA PHE A 17 45.13 -34.59 -21.55
C PHE A 17 43.85 -35.38 -21.81
N GLU A 18 43.35 -36.06 -20.77
CA GLU A 18 41.92 -36.32 -20.69
C GLU A 18 41.22 -34.96 -20.61
N ASP A 19 40.67 -34.52 -21.76
CA ASP A 19 39.67 -33.45 -21.79
C ASP A 19 38.47 -33.97 -21.00
N GLU A 20 38.47 -33.75 -19.69
CA GLU A 20 37.35 -34.04 -18.81
C GLU A 20 36.21 -33.12 -19.21
N LYS A 21 35.49 -33.53 -20.26
CA LYS A 21 34.35 -32.83 -20.86
C LYS A 21 33.20 -32.83 -19.87
N LYS A 22 33.36 -32.00 -18.86
CA LYS A 22 32.47 -31.82 -17.74
C LYS A 22 31.10 -31.48 -18.29
N ASN A 23 30.15 -32.36 -18.00
CA ASN A 23 28.73 -32.16 -18.24
C ASN A 23 28.23 -31.06 -17.29
N GLU A 24 28.57 -29.81 -17.60
CA GLU A 24 28.13 -28.61 -16.88
C GLU A 24 26.60 -28.45 -16.97
N THR A 25 25.89 -29.10 -16.05
CA THR A 25 24.45 -28.95 -15.90
C THR A 25 24.11 -27.50 -15.54
N LEU A 26 23.42 -26.83 -16.46
CA LEU A 26 23.04 -25.43 -16.30
C LEU A 26 21.95 -25.29 -15.24
N THR A 27 22.37 -24.93 -14.02
CA THR A 27 21.50 -24.74 -12.86
C THR A 27 20.34 -23.79 -13.17
N LYS A 28 19.10 -24.23 -12.93
CA LYS A 28 17.90 -23.43 -13.23
C LYS A 28 17.93 -22.04 -12.58
N PRO A 29 17.43 -20.99 -13.26
CA PRO A 29 17.39 -19.64 -12.70
C PRO A 29 16.22 -19.45 -11.73
N TYR A 30 16.25 -18.33 -11.02
CA TYR A 30 15.20 -17.85 -10.14
C TYR A 30 14.45 -16.66 -10.79
N LEU A 31 13.11 -16.71 -10.79
CA LEU A 31 12.25 -15.64 -11.30
C LEU A 31 11.57 -14.88 -10.15
N SER A 32 11.54 -13.55 -10.25
CA SER A 32 10.94 -12.66 -9.26
C SER A 32 10.17 -11.52 -9.95
N ALA A 33 9.19 -10.94 -9.25
CA ALA A 33 8.42 -9.78 -9.72
C ALA A 33 8.63 -8.58 -8.79
N LEU A 34 8.90 -7.41 -9.38
CA LEU A 34 9.15 -6.15 -8.68
C LEU A 34 8.14 -5.08 -9.14
N PRO A 35 7.46 -4.38 -8.22
CA PRO A 35 7.52 -4.51 -6.76
C PRO A 35 6.71 -5.68 -6.18
N SER A 36 5.85 -6.31 -6.99
CA SER A 36 4.86 -7.31 -6.56
C SER A 36 4.42 -8.17 -7.75
N PRO A 37 4.06 -9.46 -7.56
CA PRO A 37 3.38 -10.27 -8.57
C PRO A 37 1.88 -9.94 -8.73
N VAL A 38 1.30 -9.17 -7.81
CA VAL A 38 -0.07 -8.65 -7.92
C VAL A 38 0.00 -7.14 -8.17
N VAL A 39 -0.55 -6.68 -9.31
CA VAL A 39 -0.43 -5.30 -9.80
C VAL A 39 -1.78 -4.79 -10.31
N GLU A 40 -1.99 -3.48 -10.32
CA GLU A 40 -3.22 -2.84 -10.80
C GLU A 40 -3.16 -2.52 -12.31
N GLN A 41 -4.29 -2.67 -13.02
CA GLN A 41 -4.39 -2.43 -14.45
C GLN A 41 -3.83 -1.05 -14.84
N GLY A 42 -3.05 -1.00 -15.94
CA GLY A 42 -2.41 0.21 -16.45
C GLY A 42 -1.08 0.60 -15.79
N HIS A 43 -0.69 -0.07 -14.69
CA HIS A 43 0.65 0.05 -14.09
C HIS A 43 1.66 -0.90 -14.73
N ASN A 44 2.90 -0.88 -14.24
CA ASN A 44 4.03 -1.63 -14.78
C ASN A 44 4.55 -2.64 -13.74
N VAL A 45 5.22 -3.70 -14.21
CA VAL A 45 5.96 -4.66 -13.37
C VAL A 45 7.27 -5.04 -14.04
N THR A 46 8.34 -5.21 -13.26
CA THR A 46 9.58 -5.81 -13.75
C THR A 46 9.61 -7.27 -13.33
N LEU A 47 9.64 -8.19 -14.30
CA LEU A 47 9.96 -9.59 -14.06
C LEU A 47 11.47 -9.77 -14.18
N ARG A 48 12.14 -10.06 -13.06
CA ARG A 48 13.60 -10.19 -12.96
C ARG A 48 13.99 -11.65 -12.82
N CYS A 49 14.78 -12.13 -13.79
CA CYS A 49 15.35 -13.47 -13.83
C CYS A 49 16.81 -13.42 -13.39
N LEU A 50 17.21 -14.26 -12.44
CA LEU A 50 18.55 -14.37 -11.87
C LEU A 50 19.11 -15.77 -12.14
N GLY A 51 20.27 -15.87 -12.79
CA GLY A 51 20.92 -17.12 -13.16
C GLY A 51 22.32 -17.32 -12.55
N HIS A 52 22.93 -18.46 -12.83
CA HIS A 52 24.21 -18.90 -12.23
C HIS A 52 25.42 -18.79 -13.19
N ARG A 53 25.27 -18.01 -14.27
CA ARG A 53 26.30 -17.73 -15.27
C ARG A 53 26.19 -16.27 -15.72
N HIS A 54 27.34 -15.68 -16.07
CA HIS A 54 27.46 -14.35 -16.67
C HIS A 54 27.62 -14.47 -18.20
N ASN A 55 27.50 -13.36 -18.94
CA ASN A 55 27.55 -13.35 -20.43
C ASN A 55 26.54 -14.31 -21.10
N VAL A 56 25.33 -14.44 -20.55
CA VAL A 56 24.28 -15.35 -21.04
C VAL A 56 23.16 -14.64 -21.81
N THR A 57 22.34 -15.41 -22.52
CA THR A 57 21.03 -14.94 -23.01
C THR A 57 19.93 -15.47 -22.10
N PHE A 58 19.24 -14.59 -21.39
CA PHE A 58 18.04 -14.92 -20.63
C PHE A 58 16.81 -14.90 -21.54
N MET A 59 15.81 -15.71 -21.21
CA MET A 59 14.52 -15.78 -21.87
C MET A 59 13.39 -15.75 -20.83
N LEU A 60 12.36 -14.95 -21.07
CA LEU A 60 11.10 -14.94 -20.33
C LEU A 60 9.99 -15.52 -21.22
N GLY A 61 9.32 -16.57 -20.72
CA GLY A 61 8.18 -17.23 -21.36
C GLY A 61 6.91 -17.13 -20.53
N LYS A 62 5.76 -17.47 -21.16
CA LYS A 62 4.44 -17.51 -20.52
C LYS A 62 3.77 -18.86 -20.79
N LEU A 63 3.40 -19.59 -19.75
CA LEU A 63 2.95 -20.99 -19.87
C LEU A 63 1.66 -21.15 -20.70
N GLN A 64 0.78 -20.14 -20.67
CA GLN A 64 -0.48 -20.12 -21.43
C GLN A 64 -0.35 -19.49 -22.83
N ASP A 65 0.83 -19.03 -23.23
CA ASP A 65 1.09 -18.44 -24.54
C ASP A 65 2.50 -18.83 -25.03
N SER A 66 2.57 -19.92 -25.78
CA SER A 66 3.84 -20.42 -26.36
C SER A 66 4.41 -19.52 -27.46
N GLY A 67 3.68 -18.49 -27.91
CA GLY A 67 4.19 -17.42 -28.76
C GLY A 67 4.87 -16.31 -27.95
N TYR A 68 4.54 -16.15 -26.67
CA TYR A 68 5.18 -15.16 -25.79
C TYR A 68 6.60 -15.59 -25.43
N ARG A 69 7.58 -14.89 -25.99
CA ARG A 69 9.00 -15.09 -25.72
C ARG A 69 9.72 -13.74 -25.81
N GLN A 70 10.34 -13.31 -24.71
CA GLN A 70 11.28 -12.19 -24.72
C GLN A 70 12.69 -12.71 -24.42
N GLU A 71 13.71 -12.28 -25.16
CA GLU A 71 15.10 -12.63 -24.88
C GLU A 71 15.94 -11.38 -24.62
N GLN A 72 16.79 -11.44 -23.59
CA GLN A 72 17.71 -10.37 -23.20
C GLN A 72 19.11 -10.95 -22.97
N ARG A 73 20.11 -10.40 -23.67
CA ARG A 73 21.53 -10.70 -23.38
C ARG A 73 21.96 -9.90 -22.15
N SER A 74 22.62 -10.57 -21.20
CA SER A 74 23.19 -9.92 -20.03
C SER A 74 24.66 -10.29 -19.87
N ALA A 75 25.50 -9.29 -19.63
CA ALA A 75 26.88 -9.49 -19.19
C ALA A 75 26.94 -9.88 -17.70
N GLY A 76 25.90 -9.58 -16.93
CA GLY A 76 25.77 -9.95 -15.52
C GLY A 76 25.04 -11.28 -15.31
N TYR A 77 24.64 -11.52 -14.05
CA TYR A 77 23.92 -12.72 -13.62
C TYR A 77 22.40 -12.59 -13.69
N GLU A 78 21.85 -11.45 -14.13
CA GLU A 78 20.40 -11.19 -14.15
C GLU A 78 19.94 -10.45 -15.41
N ALA A 79 18.63 -10.54 -15.68
CA ALA A 79 17.90 -9.83 -16.73
C ALA A 79 16.58 -9.29 -16.17
N GLU A 80 16.13 -8.13 -16.68
CA GLU A 80 14.94 -7.42 -16.22
C GLU A 80 13.98 -7.15 -17.38
N PHE A 81 12.86 -7.86 -17.37
CA PHE A 81 11.81 -7.78 -18.37
C PHE A 81 10.68 -6.88 -17.85
N LEU A 82 10.65 -5.62 -18.31
CA LEU A 82 9.62 -4.65 -17.93
C LEU A 82 8.35 -4.84 -18.77
N LEU A 83 7.25 -5.24 -18.13
CA LEU A 83 5.92 -5.18 -18.72
C LEU A 83 5.28 -3.84 -18.32
N THR A 84 4.82 -3.07 -19.32
CA THR A 84 4.21 -1.75 -19.12
C THR A 84 2.72 -1.76 -19.42
N HIS A 85 1.97 -0.88 -18.73
CA HIS A 85 0.54 -0.65 -18.96
C HIS A 85 -0.33 -1.92 -18.94
N LEU A 86 -0.10 -2.80 -17.95
CA LEU A 86 -0.69 -4.14 -17.84
C LEU A 86 -2.21 -4.16 -18.05
N GLU A 87 -2.66 -5.01 -18.98
CA GLU A 87 -4.06 -5.36 -19.20
C GLU A 87 -4.39 -6.75 -18.61
N PRO A 88 -5.68 -7.12 -18.42
CA PRO A 88 -6.05 -8.44 -17.90
C PRO A 88 -5.55 -9.64 -18.70
N LYS A 89 -5.19 -9.44 -19.99
CA LYS A 89 -4.56 -10.46 -20.85
C LYS A 89 -3.10 -10.77 -20.45
N ASP A 90 -2.45 -9.82 -19.78
CA ASP A 90 -1.03 -9.90 -19.41
C ASP A 90 -0.85 -10.70 -18.11
N ALA A 91 -1.91 -10.83 -17.28
CA ALA A 91 -1.96 -11.81 -16.20
C ALA A 91 -1.73 -13.26 -16.71
N GLY A 92 -1.16 -14.12 -15.87
CA GLY A 92 -0.86 -15.52 -16.22
C GLY A 92 0.42 -16.03 -15.56
N THR A 93 0.84 -17.23 -15.94
CA THR A 93 1.99 -17.92 -15.35
C THR A 93 3.23 -17.70 -16.20
N TYR A 94 4.25 -17.07 -15.62
CA TYR A 94 5.53 -16.76 -16.25
C TYR A 94 6.65 -17.68 -15.73
N PHE A 95 7.64 -17.91 -16.57
CA PHE A 95 8.85 -18.65 -16.24
C PHE A 95 10.05 -18.04 -16.99
N CYS A 96 11.27 -18.31 -16.53
CA CYS A 96 12.47 -17.92 -17.26
C CYS A 96 13.50 -19.05 -17.36
N ALA A 97 14.33 -18.98 -18.40
CA ALA A 97 15.49 -19.85 -18.61
C ALA A 97 16.66 -19.00 -19.11
N TYR A 98 17.87 -19.56 -19.16
CA TYR A 98 19.00 -18.91 -19.84
C TYR A 98 19.82 -19.91 -20.65
N LYS A 99 20.57 -19.42 -21.64
CA LYS A 99 21.57 -20.20 -22.36
C LYS A 99 22.93 -19.52 -22.37
N THR A 100 23.98 -20.33 -22.35
CA THR A 100 25.35 -19.85 -22.57
C THR A 100 25.54 -19.42 -24.03
N MET A 101 26.58 -18.62 -24.31
CA MET A 101 26.95 -18.32 -25.70
C MET A 101 27.66 -19.51 -26.35
N ASP A 102 28.34 -20.33 -25.56
CA ASP A 102 29.28 -21.35 -26.04
C ASP A 102 28.60 -22.68 -26.40
N SER A 103 27.71 -23.19 -25.54
CA SER A 103 26.94 -24.41 -25.85
C SER A 103 25.63 -24.12 -26.60
N GLN A 104 25.11 -22.89 -26.51
CA GLN A 104 23.75 -22.49 -26.94
C GLN A 104 22.60 -23.31 -26.30
N GLU A 105 22.91 -24.21 -25.37
CA GLU A 105 21.98 -25.05 -24.62
C GLU A 105 21.25 -24.23 -23.56
N TRP A 106 19.96 -24.50 -23.38
CA TRP A 106 19.14 -23.84 -22.37
C TRP A 106 19.25 -24.56 -21.02
N SER A 107 19.22 -23.79 -19.94
CA SER A 107 18.97 -24.29 -18.59
C SER A 107 17.59 -24.95 -18.50
N GLU A 108 17.39 -25.72 -17.44
CA GLU A 108 16.04 -25.96 -16.92
C GLU A 108 15.30 -24.63 -16.67
N GLU A 109 13.97 -24.69 -16.72
CA GLU A 109 13.09 -23.54 -16.47
C GLU A 109 13.05 -23.18 -14.97
N SER A 110 12.82 -21.91 -14.66
CA SER A 110 12.63 -21.43 -13.30
C SER A 110 11.38 -22.01 -12.65
N GLU A 111 11.27 -21.87 -11.33
CA GLU A 111 9.95 -21.93 -10.69
C GLU A 111 8.97 -20.95 -11.35
N HIS A 112 7.71 -21.34 -11.42
CA HIS A 112 6.65 -20.57 -12.07
C HIS A 112 6.19 -19.39 -11.21
N LEU A 113 6.11 -18.20 -11.80
CA LEU A 113 5.59 -16.99 -11.18
C LEU A 113 4.20 -16.65 -11.74
N GLN A 114 3.19 -16.63 -10.89
CA GLN A 114 1.86 -16.17 -11.26
C GLN A 114 1.79 -14.64 -11.17
N LEU A 115 1.56 -13.97 -12.31
CA LEU A 115 1.30 -12.54 -12.39
C LEU A 115 -0.22 -12.30 -12.39
N GLU A 116 -0.70 -11.44 -11.49
CA GLU A 116 -2.11 -11.06 -11.36
C GLU A 116 -2.30 -9.57 -11.68
N VAL A 117 -3.29 -9.26 -12.52
CA VAL A 117 -3.67 -7.89 -12.89
C VAL A 117 -5.07 -7.59 -12.35
N THR A 118 -5.18 -6.58 -11.50
CA THR A 118 -6.39 -6.24 -10.73
C THR A 118 -7.01 -4.91 -11.19
N ASP A 119 -8.35 -4.80 -11.16
CA ASP A 119 -9.07 -3.60 -11.59
C ASP A 119 -9.52 -2.74 -10.39
N ASP A 120 -8.86 -1.58 -10.20
CA ASP A 120 -9.20 -0.62 -9.14
C ASP A 120 -10.61 0.00 -9.28
N ARG A 121 -11.24 -0.04 -10.46
CA ARG A 121 -12.53 0.63 -10.69
C ARG A 121 -13.63 0.21 -9.71
N ASN A 122 -13.52 -0.98 -9.11
CA ASN A 122 -14.44 -1.44 -8.06
C ASN A 122 -14.17 -0.86 -6.65
N LYS A 123 -12.95 -0.43 -6.30
CA LYS A 123 -12.67 0.13 -4.96
C LYS A 123 -13.45 1.42 -4.68
N ARG A 124 -13.76 2.19 -5.73
CA ARG A 124 -14.60 3.41 -5.67
C ARG A 124 -16.09 3.16 -5.36
N ARG A 125 -16.49 1.92 -5.05
CA ARG A 125 -17.82 1.59 -4.49
C ARG A 125 -17.85 1.41 -2.97
N ALA A 126 -16.75 1.62 -2.26
CA ALA A 126 -16.78 1.77 -0.80
C ALA A 126 -17.44 3.13 -0.42
N PRO A 127 -18.61 3.15 0.25
CA PRO A 127 -19.20 4.40 0.70
C PRO A 127 -18.36 5.01 1.83
N PRO A 128 -18.07 6.33 1.81
CA PRO A 128 -17.26 6.95 2.85
C PRO A 128 -17.95 6.85 4.22
N GLY A 129 -17.33 6.14 5.15
CA GLY A 129 -17.83 5.84 6.50
C GLY A 129 -17.87 7.03 7.47
N GLY A 130 -18.29 8.21 7.01
CA GLY A 130 -18.30 9.48 7.74
C GLY A 130 -19.32 9.58 8.88
N LYS A 131 -19.31 8.62 9.82
CA LYS A 131 -20.19 8.63 11.00
C LYS A 131 -19.61 9.40 12.20
N VAL A 132 -18.31 9.69 12.21
CA VAL A 132 -17.64 10.37 13.34
C VAL A 132 -18.00 11.85 13.44
N THR A 133 -17.85 12.61 12.36
CA THR A 133 -18.08 14.07 12.33
C THR A 133 -19.51 14.47 12.70
N ARG A 134 -20.51 13.69 12.24
CA ARG A 134 -21.93 13.99 12.51
C ARG A 134 -22.30 13.82 13.99
N SER A 135 -21.63 12.92 14.71
CA SER A 135 -21.87 12.67 16.13
C SER A 135 -21.31 13.81 17.01
N ILE A 136 -20.10 14.29 16.68
CA ILE A 136 -19.43 15.38 17.42
C ILE A 136 -20.27 16.67 17.36
N ILE A 137 -20.75 17.05 16.17
CA ILE A 137 -21.56 18.26 15.96
C ILE A 137 -22.88 18.20 16.76
N ALA A 138 -23.51 17.03 16.85
CA ALA A 138 -24.73 16.86 17.64
C ALA A 138 -24.46 17.01 19.15
N ALA A 139 -23.37 16.44 19.65
CA ALA A 139 -22.96 16.56 21.05
C ALA A 139 -22.64 18.02 21.43
N THR A 140 -21.80 18.71 20.65
CA THR A 140 -21.41 20.10 20.97
C THR A 140 -22.60 21.07 20.91
N CYS A 141 -23.51 20.90 19.95
CA CYS A 141 -24.72 21.72 19.86
C CYS A 141 -25.65 21.51 21.07
N SER A 142 -25.84 20.26 21.51
CA SER A 142 -26.61 19.93 22.71
C SER A 142 -26.04 20.60 23.97
N CYS A 143 -24.73 20.48 24.20
CA CYS A 143 -24.05 21.08 25.36
C CYS A 143 -24.17 22.61 25.39
N LEU A 144 -24.02 23.29 24.24
CA LEU A 144 -24.16 24.75 24.16
C LEU A 144 -25.60 25.20 24.44
N SER A 145 -26.60 24.50 23.90
CA SER A 145 -28.02 24.79 24.16
C SER A 145 -28.36 24.66 25.66
N ILE A 146 -27.92 23.57 26.30
CA ILE A 146 -28.11 23.32 27.73
C ILE A 146 -27.44 24.41 28.59
N LEU A 147 -26.22 24.82 28.24
CA LEU A 147 -25.50 25.89 28.96
C LEU A 147 -26.23 27.24 28.85
N LEU A 148 -26.72 27.61 27.67
CA LEU A 148 -27.48 28.85 27.46
C LEU A 148 -28.80 28.85 28.24
N LEU A 149 -29.48 27.70 28.35
CA LEU A 149 -30.69 27.56 29.17
C LEU A 149 -30.37 27.70 30.67
N PHE A 150 -29.31 27.10 31.18
CA PHE A 150 -28.91 27.30 32.58
C PHE A 150 -28.53 28.74 32.88
N LEU A 151 -27.81 29.42 31.97
CA LEU A 151 -27.48 30.84 32.11
C LEU A 151 -28.74 31.72 32.07
N SER A 152 -29.70 31.46 31.18
CA SER A 152 -30.94 32.24 31.12
C SER A 152 -31.79 32.03 32.37
N VAL A 153 -31.93 30.81 32.89
CA VAL A 153 -32.64 30.53 34.14
C VAL A 153 -31.94 31.16 35.34
N PHE A 154 -30.60 31.13 35.41
CA PHE A 154 -29.85 31.80 36.48
C PHE A 154 -30.00 33.33 36.41
N LEU A 155 -29.93 33.92 35.21
CA LEU A 155 -30.15 35.35 35.02
C LEU A 155 -31.59 35.75 35.37
N ILE A 156 -32.60 34.99 34.93
CA ILE A 156 -34.00 35.22 35.32
C ILE A 156 -34.17 35.14 36.84
N ASN A 157 -33.60 34.13 37.50
CA ASN A 157 -33.68 33.97 38.96
C ASN A 157 -32.86 35.03 39.74
N ARG A 158 -31.89 35.69 39.10
CA ARG A 158 -31.18 36.85 39.65
C ARG A 158 -31.95 38.15 39.41
N CYS A 159 -32.59 38.30 38.25
CA CYS A 159 -33.48 39.42 37.95
C CYS A 159 -34.71 39.40 38.85
N THR A 160 -35.40 38.26 39.02
CA THR A 160 -36.53 38.18 39.95
C THR A 160 -36.12 38.47 41.39
N GLN A 161 -34.92 38.08 41.83
CA GLN A 161 -34.39 38.50 43.14
C GLN A 161 -33.99 39.98 43.22
N HIS A 162 -33.71 40.63 42.09
CA HIS A 162 -33.44 42.07 42.02
C HIS A 162 -34.75 42.87 41.99
N ASP A 163 -35.76 42.43 41.22
CA ASP A 163 -37.09 43.02 41.16
C ASP A 163 -37.85 42.82 42.49
N LEU A 164 -37.70 41.67 43.16
CA LEU A 164 -38.15 41.45 44.55
C LEU A 164 -37.44 42.36 45.57
N SER A 165 -36.37 43.06 45.20
CA SER A 165 -35.75 44.11 46.02
C SER A 165 -36.17 45.54 45.63
N HIS A 166 -37.02 45.69 44.59
CA HIS A 166 -37.55 46.97 44.15
C HIS A 166 -39.10 47.06 44.22
N GLU A 167 -39.80 45.93 44.24
CA GLU A 167 -41.25 45.87 44.51
C GLU A 167 -41.59 46.00 46.02
N GLU A 168 -40.61 46.34 46.87
CA GLU A 168 -40.86 46.87 48.24
C GLU A 168 -40.68 48.40 48.34
N SER A 169 -40.71 49.14 47.22
CA SER A 169 -40.47 50.60 47.22
C SER A 169 -41.49 51.48 46.48
N THR A 170 -42.52 50.91 45.83
CA THR A 170 -43.42 51.67 44.93
C THR A 170 -44.93 51.59 45.24
N GLU A 171 -45.35 51.20 46.45
CA GLU A 171 -46.74 51.37 46.90
C GLU A 171 -46.90 51.99 48.31
N ARG A 172 -46.15 53.06 48.63
CA ARG A 172 -46.38 53.88 49.85
C ARG A 172 -46.33 55.41 49.65
N THR A 173 -46.85 55.92 48.53
CA THR A 173 -47.13 57.38 48.39
C THR A 173 -48.50 57.64 47.76
N SER A 174 -49.58 57.36 48.49
CA SER A 174 -50.93 57.93 48.23
C SER A 174 -51.81 58.00 49.49
N HIS A 175 -51.20 58.31 50.65
CA HIS A 175 -51.94 58.70 51.85
C HIS A 175 -52.15 60.23 51.88
N SER A 176 -53.34 60.70 51.50
CA SER A 176 -53.99 61.87 52.15
C SER A 176 -55.38 62.22 51.58
N LYS A 177 -56.43 61.68 52.19
CA LYS A 177 -57.48 62.55 52.78
C LYS A 177 -58.23 61.87 53.92
N LEU A 178 -58.79 62.73 54.78
CA LEU A 178 -59.24 62.43 56.14
C LEU A 178 -60.77 62.53 56.23
N PRO A 179 -61.38 62.00 57.31
CA PRO A 179 -62.11 62.92 58.21
C PRO A 179 -61.84 62.67 59.72
N GLN A 180 -62.16 63.66 60.56
CA GLN A 180 -61.96 63.69 62.03
C GLN A 180 -63.29 63.70 62.81
N GLN A 181 -63.28 63.12 64.03
CA GLN A 181 -63.94 63.51 65.31
C GLN A 181 -63.66 62.40 66.35
N GLU A 182 -63.74 62.56 67.69
CA GLU A 182 -64.00 63.70 68.60
C GLU A 182 -62.67 64.11 69.35
N ALA A 183 -62.52 64.88 70.45
CA ALA A 183 -63.24 65.17 71.71
C ALA A 183 -63.42 63.93 72.66
N LEU A 184 -63.47 64.04 74.00
CA LEU A 184 -63.47 65.16 74.97
C LEU A 184 -62.73 64.67 76.27
N GLY A 185 -62.13 65.46 77.16
CA GLY A 185 -61.91 66.91 77.29
C GLY A 185 -60.63 67.17 78.13
N GLU A 186 -60.45 68.26 78.88
CA GLU A 186 -61.35 69.37 79.25
C GLU A 186 -61.34 70.57 78.27
#